data_AF-A0A662DSD4-F1
#
_entry.id   AF-A0A662DSD4-F1
#
_cell.length_a   1.000
_cell.length_b   1.000
_cell.length_c   1.000
_cell.angle_alpha   90.00
_cell.angle_beta   90.00
_cell.angle_gamma   90.00
#
_symmetry.space_group_name_H-M   'P 1'
#
loop_
_entity.id
_entity.type
_entity.pdbx_description
1 polymer ?
#
loop_
_entity_poly.entity_id
_entity_poly.type
_entity_poly.pdbx_seq_one_letter_code
_entity_poly.pdbx_strand_id
1 'polypeptide(L)' 'MAQEIERKYLLTGDQWKSLAEGTHYRQGYLSTVKERTVRVRTIGEEGYLTIKGITVGISRLEFEYEIPTSDANELLDE' A
#
# COMPACT_ATOMS: atom_id res chain seq x y z
N MET A 1 18.79 6.52 -4.99
CA MET A 1 17.39 6.06 -4.94
C MET A 1 16.50 7.29 -5.01
N ALA A 2 15.37 7.21 -5.71
CA ALA A 2 14.44 8.34 -5.82
C ALA A 2 13.81 8.67 -4.46
N GLN A 3 13.56 9.95 -4.19
CA GLN A 3 12.91 10.42 -2.97
C GLN A 3 11.48 10.84 -3.31
N GLU A 4 10.49 10.16 -2.73
CA GLU A 4 9.08 10.49 -2.89
C GLU A 4 8.68 11.66 -1.98
N ILE A 5 7.74 12.49 -2.45
CA ILE A 5 7.10 13.57 -1.67
C ILE A 5 5.59 13.37 -1.76
N GLU A 6 4.95 13.00 -0.65
CA GLU A 6 3.50 12.79 -0.55
C GLU A 6 2.84 13.85 0.36
N ARG A 7 1.62 14.30 0.02
CA ARG A 7 0.74 15.11 0.88
C ARG A 7 -0.69 14.58 0.84
N LYS A 8 -1.35 14.52 1.99
CA LYS A 8 -2.72 14.03 2.13
C LYS A 8 -3.63 15.13 2.68
N TYR A 9 -4.84 15.22 2.13
CA TYR A 9 -5.84 16.21 2.51
C TYR A 9 -7.17 15.52 2.82
N LEU A 10 -7.97 16.16 3.67
CA LEU A 10 -9.36 15.77 3.84
C LEU A 10 -10.17 16.25 2.63
N LEU A 11 -11.10 15.43 2.17
CA LEU A 11 -11.98 15.76 1.04
C LEU A 11 -13.29 16.34 1.55
N THR A 12 -13.84 17.29 0.79
CA THR A 12 -15.18 17.86 1.03
C THR A 12 -16.15 17.35 -0.03
N GLY A 13 -17.18 16.61 0.41
CA GLY A 13 -18.19 16.03 -0.47
C GLY A 13 -17.69 14.89 -1.36
N ASP A 14 -18.55 14.47 -2.30
CA ASP A 14 -18.34 13.27 -3.13
C ASP A 14 -18.09 13.56 -4.62
N GLN A 15 -18.04 14.84 -5.01
CA GLN A 15 -17.86 15.24 -6.42
C GLN A 15 -16.58 14.67 -7.05
N TRP A 16 -15.56 14.40 -6.26
CA TRP A 16 -14.31 13.80 -6.73
C TRP A 16 -14.50 12.38 -7.29
N LYS A 17 -15.52 11.63 -6.83
CA LYS A 17 -15.77 10.25 -7.26
C LYS A 17 -16.15 10.16 -8.74
N SER A 18 -16.79 11.18 -9.30
CA SER A 18 -17.13 11.20 -10.73
C SER A 18 -15.98 11.64 -11.63
N LEU A 19 -14.84 12.07 -11.06
CA LEU A 19 -13.69 12.56 -11.82
C LEU A 19 -12.71 11.45 -12.22
N ALA A 20 -12.87 10.23 -11.71
CA ALA A 20 -11.99 9.11 -11.97
C ALA A 20 -12.73 7.77 -11.83
N GLU A 21 -12.18 6.73 -12.47
CA GLU A 21 -12.65 5.35 -12.29
C GLU A 21 -12.02 4.75 -11.03
N GLY A 22 -12.83 4.01 -10.26
CA GLY A 22 -12.38 3.33 -9.06
C GLY A 22 -11.78 1.96 -9.36
N THR A 23 -10.69 1.61 -8.69
CA THR A 23 -10.13 0.25 -8.69
C THR A 23 -10.35 -0.38 -7.32
N HIS A 24 -10.65 -1.67 -7.28
CA HIS A 24 -10.76 -2.39 -6.01
C HIS A 24 -9.39 -2.53 -5.35
N TYR A 25 -9.25 -2.06 -4.11
CA TYR A 25 -8.03 -2.16 -3.32
C TYR A 25 -8.29 -3.00 -2.07
N ARG A 26 -7.45 -4.00 -1.83
CA ARG A 26 -7.43 -4.77 -0.59
C ARG A 26 -6.00 -4.78 -0.03
N GLN A 27 -5.84 -4.70 1.28
CA GLN A 27 -4.52 -4.71 1.90
C GLN A 27 -4.57 -5.25 3.34
N GLY A 28 -3.44 -5.77 3.80
CA GLY A 28 -3.24 -6.34 5.13
C GLY A 28 -1.79 -6.27 5.55
N TYR A 29 -1.54 -6.33 6.86
CA TYR A 29 -0.18 -6.31 7.42
C TYR A 29 0.18 -7.69 7.96
N LEU A 30 1.19 -8.32 7.37
CA LEU A 30 1.77 -9.57 7.87
C LEU A 30 2.68 -9.33 9.08
N SER A 31 3.26 -8.12 9.16
CA SER A 31 4.02 -7.65 10.32
C SER A 31 3.76 -6.16 10.51
N THR A 32 3.54 -5.77 11.77
CA THR A 32 3.37 -4.37 12.19
C THR A 32 4.52 -3.88 13.07
N VAL A 33 5.59 -4.68 13.17
CA VAL A 33 6.80 -4.30 13.91
C VAL A 33 7.42 -3.07 13.25
N LYS A 34 7.73 -2.03 14.04
CA LYS A 34 8.10 -0.70 13.53
C LYS A 34 9.37 -0.72 12.67
N GLU A 35 10.30 -1.60 13.01
CA GLU A 35 11.58 -1.77 12.34
C GLU A 35 11.41 -2.44 10.97
N ARG A 36 10.39 -3.29 10.80
CA ARG A 36 10.11 -4.11 9.62
C ARG A 36 8.61 -4.38 9.48
N THR A 37 7.88 -3.37 9.03
CA THR A 37 6.47 -3.51 8.70
C THR A 37 6.35 -4.18 7.34
N VAL A 38 5.56 -5.25 7.23
CA VAL A 38 5.32 -5.97 5.98
C VAL A 38 3.85 -5.85 5.64
N ARG A 39 3.56 -5.29 4.47
CA ARG A 39 2.21 -5.12 3.95
C ARG A 39 2.04 -5.90 2.66
N VAL A 40 0.97 -6.65 2.56
CA VAL A 40 0.49 -7.22 1.30
C VAL A 40 -0.70 -6.39 0.81
N ARG A 41 -0.78 -6.14 -0.49
CA ARG A 41 -1.93 -5.47 -1.12
C ARG A 41 -2.29 -6.10 -2.46
N THR A 42 -3.54 -6.00 -2.84
CA THR A 42 -4.00 -6.17 -4.22
C THR A 42 -4.62 -4.88 -4.76
N ILE A 43 -4.37 -4.60 -6.03
CA ILE A 43 -4.89 -3.48 -6.81
C ILE A 43 -5.56 -4.06 -8.05
N GLY A 44 -6.87 -4.20 -8.03
CA GLY A 44 -7.58 -4.96 -9.07
C GLY A 44 -7.04 -6.38 -9.15
N GLU A 45 -6.38 -6.71 -10.25
CA GLU A 45 -5.77 -8.02 -10.51
C GLU A 45 -4.25 -8.06 -10.28
N GLU A 46 -3.65 -7.03 -9.69
CA GLU A 46 -2.21 -6.95 -9.40
C GLU A 46 -1.92 -7.16 -7.91
N GLY A 47 -0.88 -7.92 -7.58
CA GLY A 47 -0.45 -8.22 -6.21
C GLY A 47 0.87 -7.56 -5.86
N TYR A 48 1.00 -7.06 -4.62
CA TYR A 48 2.24 -6.43 -4.15
C TYR A 48 2.59 -6.81 -2.72
N LEU A 49 3.89 -6.99 -2.48
CA LEU A 49 4.49 -7.09 -1.17
C LEU A 49 5.36 -5.87 -0.91
N THR A 50 5.03 -5.12 0.14
CA THR A 50 5.78 -3.94 0.56
C THR A 50 6.48 -4.20 1.90
N ILE A 51 7.79 -3.95 1.97
CA ILE A 51 8.57 -3.97 3.21
C ILE A 51 8.97 -2.53 3.55
N LYS A 52 8.54 -2.08 4.73
CA LYS A 52 8.74 -0.71 5.23
C LYS A 52 9.68 -0.77 6.45
N GLY A 53 10.74 0.02 6.40
CA GLY A 53 11.62 0.26 7.54
C GLY A 53 11.03 1.26 8.53
N ILE A 54 11.79 1.54 9.59
CA ILE A 54 11.41 2.53 10.60
C ILE A 54 11.28 3.93 9.99
N THR A 55 10.26 4.67 10.44
CA THR A 55 10.09 6.07 10.08
C THR A 55 11.05 6.95 10.88
N VAL A 56 11.77 7.81 10.17
CA VAL A 56 12.64 8.86 10.75
C VAL A 56 12.14 10.21 10.24
N GLY A 57 11.49 10.99 11.11
CA GLY A 57 10.84 12.23 10.71
C GLY A 57 9.68 11.98 9.74
N ILE A 58 9.84 12.43 8.48
CA ILE A 58 8.85 12.26 7.41
C ILE A 58 9.26 11.25 6.33
N SER A 59 10.36 10.51 6.54
CA SER A 59 10.87 9.54 5.57
C SER A 59 11.05 8.15 6.19
N ARG A 60 11.07 7.13 5.33
CA ARG A 60 11.44 5.76 5.66
C ARG A 60 12.01 5.06 4.43
N LEU A 61 12.75 3.98 4.64
CA LEU A 61 13.06 3.06 3.55
C LEU A 61 11.83 2.21 3.24
N GLU A 62 11.55 2.04 1.96
CA GLU A 62 10.42 1.26 1.47
C GLU A 62 10.87 0.47 0.24
N PHE A 63 10.54 -0.82 0.22
CA PHE A 63 10.78 -1.71 -0.90
C PHE A 63 9.44 -2.32 -1.28
N GLU A 64 9.12 -2.28 -2.57
CA GLU A 64 7.87 -2.83 -3.09
C GLU A 64 8.20 -3.76 -4.26
N TYR A 65 7.57 -4.94 -4.21
CA TYR A 65 7.74 -5.97 -5.21
C TYR A 65 6.36 -6.41 -5.68
N GLU A 66 6.21 -6.54 -6.99
CA GLU A 66 5.06 -7.25 -7.56
C GLU A 66 5.18 -8.74 -7.20
N ILE A 67 4.06 -9.34 -6.82
CA ILE A 67 3.93 -10.76 -6.53
C ILE A 67 2.70 -11.30 -7.26
N PRO A 68 2.61 -12.60 -7.54
CA PRO A 68 1.40 -13.18 -8.10
C PRO A 68 0.17 -12.83 -7.26
N THR A 69 -0.92 -12.43 -7.93
CA THR A 69 -2.15 -12.02 -7.25
C THR A 69 -2.82 -13.15 -6.49
N SER A 70 -2.62 -14.41 -6.91
CA SER A 70 -3.01 -15.59 -6.14
C SER A 70 -2.37 -15.58 -4.75
N ASP A 71 -1.06 -15.36 -4.69
CA ASP A 71 -0.28 -15.40 -3.47
C ASP A 71 -0.65 -14.21 -2.57
N ALA A 72 -0.85 -13.04 -3.18
CA ALA A 72 -1.32 -11.86 -2.46
C ALA A 72 -2.70 -12.08 -1.82
N ASN A 73 -3.63 -12.74 -2.51
CA ASN A 73 -4.94 -13.07 -1.97
C ASN A 73 -4.85 -14.10 -0.84
N GLU A 74 -4.07 -15.18 -1.03
CA GLU A 74 -3.84 -16.20 0.01
C GLU A 74 -3.30 -15.54 1.30
N LEU A 75 -2.28 -14.69 1.19
CA LEU A 75 -1.71 -13.93 2.31
C LEU A 75 -2.70 -12.93 2.97
N LEU A 76 -3.78 -12.54 2.29
CA LEU A 76 -4.78 -11.63 2.81
C LEU A 76 -5.99 -12.34 3.43
N ASP A 77 -6.21 -13.61 3.07
CA ASP A 77 -7.36 -14.42 3.50
C ASP A 77 -7.07 -15.27 4.75
N GLU A 78 -5.79 -15.66 4.94
CA GLU A 78 -5.30 -16.41 6.10
C GLU A 78 -4.77 -15.51 7.24
#